data_AF-A0A939BE81-F1
#
_entry.id   AF-A0A939BE81-F1
#
_cell.length_a   1.000
_cell.length_b   1.000
_cell.length_c   1.000
_cell.angle_alpha   90.00
_cell.angle_beta   90.00
_cell.angle_gamma   90.00
#
_symmetry.space_group_name_H-M   'P 1'
#
loop_
_entity.id
_entity.type
_entity.pdbx_description
1 polymer ?
#
loop_
_entity_poly.entity_id
_entity_poly.type
_entity_poly.pdbx_seq_one_letter_code
_entity_poly.pdbx_strand_id
1 'polypeptide(L)'
;MKRSTRIIALVLMFISMFSFSGISVYAEETVEPQPRYTEVSEFVKTVKSTVVSKSIQQYDIIKNQNPKHFLSVARGQTITRQVSFDIEYQLTCSAEAAVDAAIKASFGLGSGLNLKLNFVRTDTFVGPNAPYSSRNYYGAISYDQYKIVLRNTNRYNVYRLVNGQKQFVRTEERTDNYTQFANIPKQSYYSVDT
;
A
#
# COMPACT_ATOMS: atom_id res chain seq x y z
N MET A 1 30.09 -105.23 -30.77
CA MET A 1 30.61 -104.17 -31.68
C MET A 1 29.42 -103.32 -32.13
N LYS A 2 29.10 -102.23 -31.43
CA LYS A 2 29.57 -100.84 -31.64
C LYS A 2 29.18 -100.27 -33.01
N ARG A 3 28.07 -99.52 -33.12
CA ARG A 3 27.89 -98.37 -34.06
C ARG A 3 26.57 -97.55 -34.01
N SER A 4 25.64 -97.72 -33.06
CA SER A 4 24.36 -96.95 -33.09
C SER A 4 24.28 -95.72 -32.15
N THR A 5 25.29 -95.44 -31.33
CA THR A 5 25.18 -94.43 -30.26
C THR A 5 25.61 -93.00 -30.64
N ARG A 6 25.85 -92.69 -31.93
CA ARG A 6 26.40 -91.39 -32.35
C ARG A 6 25.46 -90.47 -33.14
N ILE A 7 24.22 -90.86 -33.40
CA ILE A 7 23.30 -90.05 -34.23
C ILE A 7 22.26 -89.28 -33.39
N ILE A 8 21.96 -89.74 -32.16
CA ILE A 8 20.90 -89.11 -31.34
C ILE A 8 21.36 -87.81 -30.66
N ALA A 9 22.67 -87.63 -30.44
CA ALA A 9 23.18 -86.42 -29.78
C ALA A 9 23.17 -85.16 -30.69
N LEU A 10 23.09 -85.31 -32.01
CA LEU A 10 23.16 -84.15 -32.92
C LEU A 10 21.79 -83.53 -33.24
N VAL A 11 20.70 -84.30 -33.10
CA VAL A 11 19.34 -83.81 -33.41
C VAL A 11 18.74 -83.03 -32.23
N LEU A 12 19.16 -83.32 -31.00
CA LEU A 12 18.72 -82.60 -29.79
C LEU A 12 19.38 -81.22 -29.60
N MET A 13 20.41 -80.89 -30.39
CA MET A 13 21.09 -79.59 -30.32
C MET A 13 20.48 -78.51 -31.24
N PHE A 14 19.47 -78.86 -32.05
CA PHE A 14 18.87 -77.94 -33.04
C PHE A 14 17.48 -77.38 -32.63
N ILE A 15 16.93 -77.75 -31.46
CA ILE A 15 15.60 -77.31 -31.00
C ILE A 15 15.70 -76.45 -29.73
N SER A 16 16.80 -75.72 -29.52
CA SER A 16 16.91 -74.73 -28.43
C SER A 16 17.03 -73.27 -28.90
N MET A 17 16.90 -73.02 -30.20
CA MET A 17 16.86 -71.67 -30.78
C MET A 17 15.47 -71.28 -31.27
N PHE A 18 14.49 -71.28 -30.36
CA PHE A 18 13.32 -70.40 -30.49
C PHE A 18 13.23 -69.61 -29.18
N SER A 19 14.04 -68.56 -29.12
CA SER A 19 13.93 -67.52 -28.12
C SER A 19 12.54 -66.89 -28.18
N PHE A 20 11.82 -67.00 -27.07
CA PHE A 20 10.64 -66.20 -26.75
C PHE A 20 10.94 -64.72 -27.01
N SER A 21 10.39 -64.16 -28.08
CA SER A 21 10.18 -62.72 -28.17
C SER A 21 9.08 -62.36 -27.18
N GLY A 22 9.48 -61.94 -25.98
CA GLY A 22 8.58 -61.35 -25.01
C GLY A 22 7.90 -60.14 -25.65
N ILE A 23 6.58 -60.20 -25.81
CA ILE A 23 5.79 -59.02 -26.14
C ILE A 23 5.78 -58.17 -24.87
N SER A 24 6.64 -57.15 -24.84
CA SER A 24 6.56 -56.09 -23.85
C SER A 24 5.33 -55.23 -24.18
N VAL A 25 4.19 -55.58 -23.60
CA VAL A 25 3.04 -54.66 -23.54
C VAL A 25 3.43 -53.57 -22.56
N TYR A 26 3.97 -52.46 -23.07
CA TYR A 26 4.07 -51.24 -22.29
C TYR A 26 2.64 -50.77 -22.03
N ALA A 27 2.15 -50.96 -20.81
CA ALA A 27 0.99 -50.22 -20.34
C ALA A 27 1.42 -48.75 -20.35
N GLU A 28 0.87 -47.98 -21.29
CA GLU A 28 1.00 -46.54 -21.30
C GLU A 28 0.39 -46.05 -19.98
N GLU A 29 1.25 -45.57 -19.07
CA GLU A 29 0.81 -45.05 -17.78
C GLU A 29 -0.06 -43.83 -18.09
N THR A 30 -1.38 -44.00 -18.04
CA THR A 30 -2.34 -42.91 -18.14
C THR A 30 -2.12 -42.02 -16.92
N VAL A 31 -1.29 -40.99 -17.08
CA VAL A 31 -1.13 -39.92 -16.10
C VAL A 31 -2.48 -39.23 -16.05
N GLU A 32 -3.24 -39.50 -14.98
CA GLU A 32 -4.50 -38.80 -14.72
C GLU A 32 -4.20 -37.29 -14.76
N PRO A 33 -4.88 -36.51 -15.60
CA PRO A 33 -4.63 -35.08 -15.67
C PRO A 33 -4.92 -34.49 -14.29
N GLN A 34 -3.89 -33.94 -13.64
CA GLN A 34 -4.03 -33.24 -12.36
C GLN A 34 -5.25 -32.31 -12.45
N PRO A 35 -6.19 -32.37 -11.49
CA PRO A 35 -7.41 -31.58 -11.57
C PRO A 35 -7.01 -30.11 -11.73
N ARG A 36 -7.38 -29.52 -12.88
CA ARG A 36 -7.12 -28.11 -13.14
C ARG A 36 -8.04 -27.31 -12.23
N TYR A 37 -7.52 -26.93 -11.08
CA TYR A 37 -8.19 -25.98 -10.20
C TYR A 37 -7.73 -24.56 -10.52
N THR A 38 -8.62 -23.60 -10.32
CA THR A 38 -8.29 -22.17 -10.37
C THR A 38 -8.15 -21.68 -8.94
N GLU A 39 -7.00 -21.08 -8.62
CA GLU A 39 -6.83 -20.33 -7.38
C GLU A 39 -7.20 -18.86 -7.58
N VAL A 40 -7.90 -18.29 -6.61
CA VAL A 40 -8.26 -16.87 -6.55
C VAL A 40 -7.72 -16.30 -5.25
N SER A 41 -7.06 -15.15 -5.33
CA SER A 41 -6.54 -14.42 -4.17
C SER A 41 -7.48 -13.27 -3.82
N GLU A 42 -7.83 -13.16 -2.55
CA GLU A 42 -8.65 -12.06 -2.02
C GLU A 42 -7.84 -11.23 -1.03
N PHE A 43 -7.89 -9.91 -1.20
CA PHE A 43 -7.20 -8.97 -0.33
C PHE A 43 -7.82 -9.00 1.08
N VAL A 44 -6.97 -9.06 2.10
CA VAL A 44 -7.38 -9.02 3.50
C VAL A 44 -7.04 -7.67 4.11
N LYS A 45 -5.75 -7.29 4.07
CA LYS A 45 -5.26 -6.02 4.63
C LYS A 45 -3.84 -5.71 4.19
N THR A 46 -3.45 -4.45 4.29
CA THR A 46 -2.05 -4.03 4.31
C THR A 46 -1.47 -4.30 5.70
N VAL A 47 -0.45 -5.15 5.77
CA VAL A 47 0.25 -5.53 7.02
C VAL A 47 1.30 -4.49 7.38
N LYS A 48 2.01 -3.99 6.37
CA LYS A 48 3.09 -3.02 6.52
C LYS A 48 3.09 -2.07 5.34
N SER A 49 3.36 -0.79 5.59
CA SER A 49 3.57 0.19 4.54
C SER A 49 4.84 0.99 4.84
N THR A 50 5.58 1.35 3.80
CA THR A 50 6.77 2.19 3.89
C THR A 50 6.76 3.21 2.76
N VAL A 51 7.08 4.46 3.06
CA VAL A 51 7.18 5.51 2.03
C VAL A 51 8.48 5.33 1.27
N VAL A 52 8.37 5.13 -0.05
CA VAL A 52 9.51 5.02 -0.98
C VAL A 52 9.91 6.39 -1.49
N SER A 53 8.93 7.20 -1.90
CA SER A 53 9.17 8.57 -2.33
C SER A 53 7.94 9.45 -2.08
N LYS A 54 8.18 10.75 -2.01
CA LYS A 54 7.15 11.77 -1.88
C LYS A 54 7.53 12.99 -2.71
N SER A 55 6.54 13.58 -3.36
CA SER A 55 6.69 14.82 -4.11
C SER A 55 5.43 15.65 -3.96
N ILE A 56 5.58 16.97 -3.86
CA ILE A 56 4.43 17.86 -3.90
C ILE A 56 3.80 17.83 -5.29
N GLN A 57 2.49 17.64 -5.33
CA GLN A 57 1.70 17.63 -6.55
C GLN A 57 1.04 18.99 -6.78
N GLN A 58 0.47 19.58 -5.72
CA GLN A 58 -0.21 20.88 -5.76
C GLN A 58 -0.05 21.61 -4.43
N TYR A 59 0.12 22.93 -4.50
CA TYR A 59 0.14 23.80 -3.33
C TYR A 59 -1.26 24.35 -3.05
N ASP A 60 -1.59 24.51 -1.77
CA ASP A 60 -2.78 25.23 -1.29
C ASP A 60 -4.11 24.76 -1.89
N ILE A 61 -4.30 23.43 -1.99
CA ILE A 61 -5.49 22.79 -2.57
C ILE A 61 -6.76 23.05 -1.74
N ILE A 62 -6.60 23.19 -0.42
CA ILE A 62 -7.65 23.58 0.52
C ILE A 62 -7.08 24.69 1.38
N LYS A 63 -7.78 25.82 1.47
CA LYS A 63 -7.29 27.03 2.17
C LYS A 63 -8.10 27.31 3.44
N ASN A 64 -7.41 27.89 4.41
CA ASN A 64 -7.98 28.58 5.57
C ASN A 64 -9.04 27.80 6.37
N GLN A 65 -8.79 26.51 6.60
CA GLN A 65 -9.65 25.66 7.44
C GLN A 65 -9.40 25.93 8.93
N ASN A 66 -10.45 25.79 9.74
CA ASN A 66 -10.43 26.02 11.19
C ASN A 66 -9.77 27.34 11.59
N PRO A 67 -10.25 28.48 11.06
CA PRO A 67 -9.62 29.77 11.32
C PRO A 67 -9.73 30.15 12.79
N LYS A 68 -8.62 30.62 13.35
CA LYS A 68 -8.52 31.11 14.73
C LYS A 68 -8.05 32.55 14.70
N HIS A 69 -8.92 33.46 15.12
CA HIS A 69 -8.58 34.86 15.34
C HIS A 69 -7.54 34.95 16.45
N PHE A 70 -6.53 35.80 16.26
CA PHE A 70 -5.52 36.03 17.29
C PHE A 70 -5.18 37.50 17.52
N LEU A 71 -5.47 38.41 16.58
CA LEU A 71 -5.17 39.84 16.72
C LEU A 71 -6.13 40.70 15.91
N SER A 72 -6.50 41.86 16.46
CA SER A 72 -7.13 42.95 15.72
C SER A 72 -6.26 44.19 15.84
N VAL A 73 -5.99 44.87 14.73
CA VAL A 73 -5.21 46.12 14.70
C VAL A 73 -6.10 47.24 14.19
N ALA A 74 -6.23 48.32 14.96
CA ALA A 74 -7.05 49.47 14.56
C ALA A 74 -6.42 50.25 13.41
N ARG A 75 -7.24 50.98 12.63
CA ARG A 75 -6.78 51.85 11.54
C ARG A 75 -5.68 52.81 12.00
N GLY A 76 -4.61 52.90 11.20
CA GLY A 76 -3.47 53.78 11.47
C GLY A 76 -2.50 53.26 12.55
N GLN A 77 -2.77 52.11 13.17
CA GLN A 77 -1.86 51.50 14.12
C GLN A 77 -0.94 50.47 13.46
N THR A 78 0.24 50.30 14.06
CA THR A 78 1.18 49.23 13.75
C THR A 78 1.62 48.61 15.07
N ILE A 79 1.54 47.28 15.16
CA ILE A 79 1.86 46.52 16.37
C ILE A 79 2.87 45.44 16.01
N THR A 80 4.01 45.42 16.68
CA THR A 80 4.97 44.30 16.58
C THR A 80 4.83 43.43 17.80
N ARG A 81 4.52 42.15 17.61
CA ARG A 81 4.43 41.20 18.72
C ARG A 81 4.64 39.76 18.27
N GLN A 82 5.01 38.92 19.22
CA GLN A 82 4.93 37.47 19.06
C GLN A 82 3.52 36.99 19.37
N VAL A 83 2.99 36.12 18.51
CA VAL A 83 1.75 35.39 18.76
C VAL A 83 2.07 33.91 18.81
N SER A 84 1.48 33.22 19.80
CA SER A 84 1.60 31.78 19.98
C SER A 84 0.24 31.18 20.29
N PHE A 85 -0.20 30.21 19.49
CA PHE A 85 -1.40 29.44 19.77
C PHE A 85 -1.36 28.12 19.02
N ASP A 86 -2.18 27.18 19.50
CA ASP A 86 -2.33 25.89 18.84
C ASP A 86 -3.67 25.81 18.10
N ILE A 87 -3.64 25.05 17.00
CA ILE A 87 -4.84 24.50 16.35
C ILE A 87 -4.71 22.98 16.39
N GLU A 88 -5.69 22.33 16.99
CA GLU A 88 -5.81 20.88 17.05
C GLU A 88 -6.87 20.41 16.07
N TYR A 89 -6.58 19.36 15.32
CA TYR A 89 -7.56 18.76 14.41
C TYR A 89 -7.20 17.31 14.09
N GLN A 90 -8.16 16.56 13.56
CA GLN A 90 -7.97 15.16 13.20
C GLN A 90 -7.48 15.04 11.76
N LEU A 91 -6.31 14.42 11.57
CA LEU A 91 -5.77 14.12 10.24
C LEU A 91 -5.92 12.62 9.96
N THR A 92 -6.53 12.30 8.83
CA THR A 92 -6.56 10.94 8.28
C THR A 92 -6.16 11.03 6.81
N CYS A 93 -5.06 10.37 6.46
CA CYS A 93 -4.52 10.32 5.11
C CYS A 93 -5.00 9.07 4.35
N SER A 94 -5.33 7.99 5.07
CA SER A 94 -5.80 6.72 4.52
C SER A 94 -6.79 6.03 5.45
N ALA A 95 -7.72 5.24 4.89
CA ALA A 95 -8.56 4.33 5.66
C ALA A 95 -7.77 3.11 6.19
N GLU A 96 -6.67 2.76 5.52
CA GLU A 96 -5.80 1.68 5.98
C GLU A 96 -4.79 2.17 7.00
N ALA A 97 -4.90 1.67 8.23
CA ALA A 97 -4.09 2.13 9.37
C ALA A 97 -2.57 2.04 9.12
N ALA A 98 -2.08 0.97 8.49
CA ALA A 98 -0.66 0.81 8.18
C ALA A 98 -0.15 1.88 7.21
N VAL A 99 -0.99 2.27 6.25
CA VAL A 99 -0.67 3.28 5.24
C VAL A 99 -0.76 4.69 5.83
N ASP A 100 -1.83 4.98 6.58
CA ASP A 100 -2.00 6.25 7.29
C ASP A 100 -0.81 6.54 8.22
N ALA A 101 -0.39 5.55 9.00
CA ALA A 101 0.76 5.65 9.88
C ALA A 101 2.07 5.91 9.12
N ALA A 102 2.31 5.21 8.00
CA ALA A 102 3.51 5.41 7.19
C ALA A 102 3.57 6.82 6.58
N ILE A 103 2.44 7.33 6.09
CA ILE A 103 2.34 8.69 5.55
C ILE A 103 2.64 9.70 6.66
N LYS A 104 1.93 9.65 7.79
CA LYS A 104 2.12 10.58 8.91
C LYS A 104 3.56 10.61 9.41
N ALA A 105 4.15 9.44 9.63
CA ALA A 105 5.54 9.33 10.06
C ALA A 105 6.51 9.98 9.07
N SER A 106 6.25 9.87 7.75
CA SER A 106 7.11 10.48 6.73
C SER A 106 7.12 12.00 6.74
N PHE A 107 6.14 12.64 7.39
CA PHE A 107 6.06 14.09 7.61
C PHE A 107 6.41 14.49 9.04
N GLY A 108 6.93 13.57 9.86
CA GLY A 108 7.22 13.84 11.27
C GLY A 108 5.96 14.07 12.12
N LEU A 109 4.80 13.64 11.62
CA LEU A 109 3.52 13.77 12.32
C LEU A 109 3.33 12.56 13.25
N GLY A 110 2.79 12.81 14.44
CA GLY A 110 2.50 11.75 15.40
C GLY A 110 1.45 10.77 14.88
N SER A 111 1.48 9.53 15.39
CA SER A 111 0.49 8.49 15.09
C SER A 111 -0.85 8.68 15.82
N GLY A 112 -0.96 9.74 16.64
CA GLY A 112 -2.18 10.08 17.36
C GLY A 112 -3.32 10.52 16.42
N LEU A 113 -4.54 10.45 16.94
CA LEU A 113 -5.74 10.88 16.21
C LEU A 113 -5.78 12.40 15.99
N ASN A 114 -5.17 13.18 16.90
CA ASN A 114 -5.15 14.63 16.85
C ASN A 114 -3.75 15.12 16.46
N LEU A 115 -3.68 15.88 15.37
CA LEU A 115 -2.49 16.67 15.05
C LEU A 115 -2.61 18.03 15.74
N LYS A 116 -1.53 18.43 16.39
CA LYS A 116 -1.38 19.74 17.02
C LYS A 116 -0.39 20.57 16.22
N LEU A 117 -0.86 21.63 15.57
CA LEU A 117 -0.01 22.59 14.88
C LEU A 117 0.23 23.79 15.78
N ASN A 118 1.50 24.01 16.11
CA ASN A 118 1.92 25.10 16.97
C ASN A 118 2.28 26.34 16.15
N PHE A 119 1.42 27.35 16.16
CA PHE A 119 1.64 28.60 15.44
C PHE A 119 2.45 29.53 16.32
N VAL A 120 3.69 29.81 15.93
CA VAL A 120 4.53 30.83 16.57
C VAL A 120 5.00 31.78 15.48
N ARG A 121 4.58 33.04 15.59
CA ARG A 121 4.95 34.08 14.62
C ARG A 121 5.29 35.38 15.35
N THR A 122 6.47 35.91 15.05
CA THR A 122 6.86 37.27 15.45
C THR A 122 6.79 38.14 14.22
N ASP A 123 5.88 39.11 14.21
CA ASP A 123 5.67 39.95 13.03
C ASP A 123 5.18 41.35 13.39
N THR A 124 5.21 42.22 12.38
CA THR A 124 4.63 43.56 12.38
C THR A 124 3.26 43.51 11.73
N PHE A 125 2.23 43.80 12.53
CA PHE A 125 0.84 43.80 12.12
C PHE A 125 0.37 45.25 11.95
N VAL A 126 -0.21 45.55 10.80
CA VAL A 126 -0.57 46.92 10.39
C VAL A 126 -2.08 47.00 10.21
N GLY A 127 -2.70 48.00 10.82
CA GLY A 127 -4.11 48.31 10.64
C GLY A 127 -4.45 48.63 9.18
N PRO A 128 -5.75 48.63 8.82
CA PRO A 128 -6.15 48.86 7.45
C PRO A 128 -6.06 50.35 7.09
N ASN A 129 -6.22 50.64 5.80
CA ASN A 129 -6.52 51.98 5.33
C ASN A 129 -8.03 52.25 5.42
N ALA A 130 -8.44 53.51 5.25
CA ALA A 130 -9.85 53.84 5.10
C ALA A 130 -10.48 53.07 3.91
N PRO A 131 -11.77 52.69 3.97
CA PRO A 131 -12.78 53.07 4.98
C PRO A 131 -12.81 52.18 6.23
N TYR A 132 -12.03 51.10 6.28
CA TYR A 132 -12.11 50.11 7.36
C TYR A 132 -11.63 50.65 8.71
N SER A 133 -12.20 50.10 9.77
CA SER A 133 -11.93 50.51 11.16
C SER A 133 -10.78 49.72 11.78
N SER A 134 -10.64 48.45 11.38
CA SER A 134 -9.65 47.53 11.93
C SER A 134 -9.34 46.37 10.97
N ARG A 135 -8.21 45.70 11.20
CA ARG A 135 -7.78 44.52 10.46
C ARG A 135 -7.64 43.36 11.44
N ASN A 136 -8.39 42.31 11.19
CA ASN A 136 -8.37 41.07 11.96
C ASN A 136 -7.39 40.09 11.34
N TYR A 137 -6.54 39.48 12.15
CA TYR A 137 -5.56 38.48 11.75
C TYR A 137 -5.94 37.10 12.30
N TYR A 138 -5.78 36.12 11.43
CA TYR A 138 -6.17 34.73 11.67
C TYR A 138 -5.02 33.80 11.34
N GLY A 139 -4.86 32.76 12.16
CA GLY A 139 -4.13 31.56 11.78
C GLY A 139 -5.13 30.51 11.34
N ALA A 140 -4.76 29.71 10.37
CA ALA A 140 -5.60 28.65 9.86
C ALA A 140 -4.76 27.50 9.31
N ILE A 141 -5.45 26.45 8.89
CA ILE A 141 -4.84 25.27 8.27
C ILE A 141 -5.11 25.34 6.77
N SER A 142 -4.04 25.35 5.98
CA SER A 142 -4.11 25.08 4.54
C SER A 142 -3.54 23.69 4.27
N TYR A 143 -3.74 23.17 3.07
CA TYR A 143 -3.26 21.85 2.68
C TYR A 143 -2.49 21.90 1.37
N ASP A 144 -1.40 21.17 1.31
CA ASP A 144 -0.71 20.85 0.07
C ASP A 144 -1.01 19.38 -0.28
N GLN A 145 -1.22 19.09 -1.55
CA GLN A 145 -1.39 17.71 -2.01
C GLN A 145 -0.03 17.11 -2.35
N TYR A 146 0.27 15.97 -1.75
CA TYR A 146 1.46 15.20 -2.05
C TYR A 146 1.10 13.93 -2.82
N LYS A 147 1.91 13.61 -3.82
CA LYS A 147 1.99 12.28 -4.41
C LYS A 147 3.00 11.47 -3.61
N ILE A 148 2.56 10.34 -3.08
CA ILE A 148 3.36 9.47 -2.21
C ILE A 148 3.40 8.08 -2.84
N VAL A 149 4.60 7.57 -3.09
CA VAL A 149 4.81 6.19 -3.51
C VAL A 149 5.14 5.37 -2.28
N LEU A 150 4.32 4.35 -2.03
CA LEU A 150 4.40 3.45 -0.90
C LEU A 150 4.84 2.07 -1.41
N ARG A 151 5.58 1.36 -0.57
CA ARG A 151 5.79 -0.08 -0.71
C ARG A 151 4.98 -0.77 0.37
N ASN A 152 3.93 -1.45 -0.05
CA ASN A 152 2.96 -2.11 0.81
C ASN A 152 3.20 -3.61 0.80
N THR A 153 3.26 -4.21 1.99
CA THR A 153 3.17 -5.66 2.16
C THR A 153 1.73 -5.98 2.51
N ASN A 154 1.04 -6.60 1.56
CA ASN A 154 -0.38 -6.90 1.58
C ASN A 154 -0.59 -8.37 1.86
N ARG A 155 -1.56 -8.69 2.72
CA ARG A 155 -1.97 -10.04 3.02
C ARG A 155 -3.19 -10.43 2.21
N TYR A 156 -3.11 -11.60 1.59
CA TYR A 156 -4.19 -12.19 0.80
C TYR A 156 -4.54 -13.56 1.35
N ASN A 157 -5.82 -13.91 1.29
CA ASN A 157 -6.27 -15.28 1.45
C ASN A 157 -6.45 -15.89 0.06
N VAL A 158 -5.88 -17.07 -0.14
CA VAL A 158 -5.99 -17.81 -1.39
C VAL A 158 -7.04 -18.90 -1.23
N TYR A 159 -7.97 -18.91 -2.18
CA TYR A 159 -9.04 -19.88 -2.27
C TYR A 159 -8.91 -20.69 -3.55
N ARG A 160 -9.21 -21.97 -3.46
CA ARG A 160 -9.39 -22.85 -4.61
C ARG A 160 -10.87 -22.86 -4.99
N LEU A 161 -11.15 -22.70 -6.28
CA LEU A 161 -12.50 -22.90 -6.80
C LEU A 161 -12.69 -24.39 -7.12
N VAL A 162 -13.57 -25.04 -6.37
CA VAL A 162 -13.98 -26.43 -6.58
C VAL A 162 -15.50 -26.44 -6.77
N ASN A 163 -15.96 -26.83 -7.96
CA ASN A 163 -17.38 -26.82 -8.33
C ASN A 163 -18.07 -25.46 -8.10
N GLY A 164 -17.34 -24.37 -8.37
CA GLY A 164 -17.83 -22.99 -8.16
C GLY A 164 -17.82 -22.51 -6.70
N GLN A 165 -17.47 -23.35 -5.74
CA GLN A 165 -17.35 -22.99 -4.33
C GLN A 165 -15.90 -22.67 -3.96
N LYS A 166 -15.72 -21.66 -3.09
CA LYS A 166 -14.40 -21.26 -2.59
C LYS A 166 -14.00 -22.14 -1.40
N GLN A 167 -12.84 -22.77 -1.51
CA GLN A 167 -12.20 -23.50 -0.41
C GLN A 167 -10.91 -22.79 -0.03
N PHE A 168 -10.78 -22.39 1.23
CA PHE A 168 -9.56 -21.74 1.72
C PHE A 168 -8.37 -22.69 1.61
N VAL A 169 -7.25 -22.19 1.09
CA VAL A 169 -6.01 -22.97 0.91
C VAL A 169 -4.93 -22.46 1.85
N ARG A 170 -4.62 -21.16 1.75
CA ARG A 170 -3.51 -20.55 2.47
C ARG A 170 -3.69 -19.05 2.58
N THR A 171 -2.88 -18.45 3.45
CA THR A 171 -2.64 -17.01 3.47
C THR A 171 -1.26 -16.75 2.88
N GLU A 172 -1.13 -15.69 2.09
CA GLU A 172 0.14 -15.26 1.50
C GLU A 172 0.31 -13.75 1.65
N GLU A 173 1.57 -13.30 1.59
CA GLU A 173 1.91 -11.88 1.60
C GLU A 173 2.59 -11.51 0.30
N ARG A 174 2.16 -10.40 -0.30
CA ARG A 174 2.72 -9.85 -1.53
C ARG A 174 3.16 -8.42 -1.28
N THR A 175 4.27 -8.03 -1.88
CA THR A 175 4.80 -6.67 -1.74
C THR A 175 4.68 -5.93 -3.06
N ASP A 176 3.92 -4.85 -3.07
CA ASP A 176 3.62 -4.06 -4.25
C ASP A 176 3.90 -2.58 -4.00
N ASN A 177 4.22 -1.85 -5.06
CA ASN A 177 4.29 -0.40 -5.00
C ASN A 177 2.90 0.18 -5.28
N TYR A 178 2.47 1.13 -4.44
CA TYR A 178 1.18 1.79 -4.52
C TYR A 178 1.38 3.31 -4.50
N THR A 179 0.69 4.04 -5.38
CA THR A 179 0.69 5.50 -5.35
C THR A 179 -0.54 6.00 -4.64
N GLN A 180 -0.35 6.85 -3.63
CA GLN A 180 -1.40 7.53 -2.91
C GLN A 180 -1.24 9.05 -3.01
N PHE A 181 -2.36 9.75 -3.08
CA PHE A 181 -2.40 11.20 -2.92
C PHE A 181 -2.91 11.52 -1.52
N ALA A 182 -2.17 12.36 -0.79
CA ALA A 182 -2.55 12.78 0.56
C ALA A 182 -2.49 14.30 0.66
N ASN A 183 -3.53 14.88 1.27
CA ASN A 183 -3.57 16.29 1.61
C ASN A 183 -2.91 16.47 2.96
N ILE A 184 -1.71 17.07 2.95
CA ILE A 184 -0.91 17.26 4.15
C ILE A 184 -1.13 18.70 4.64
N PRO A 185 -1.45 18.88 5.93
CA PRO A 185 -1.66 20.19 6.51
C PRO A 185 -0.40 21.06 6.47
N LYS A 186 -0.61 22.36 6.45
CA LYS A 186 0.40 23.37 6.77
C LYS A 186 -0.26 24.56 7.45
N GLN A 187 0.57 25.30 8.17
CA GLN A 187 0.15 26.55 8.79
C GLN A 187 -0.11 27.60 7.70
N SER A 188 -1.22 28.32 7.83
CA SER A 188 -1.50 29.51 7.04
C SER A 188 -1.86 30.68 7.95
N TYR A 189 -1.60 31.89 7.45
CA TYR A 189 -1.97 33.13 8.12
C TYR A 189 -2.60 34.06 7.10
N TYR A 190 -3.66 34.75 7.50
CA TYR A 190 -4.31 35.73 6.64
C TYR A 190 -4.95 36.84 7.48
N SER A 191 -5.35 37.92 6.80
CA SER A 191 -6.02 39.06 7.42
C SER A 191 -7.29 39.44 6.68
N VAL A 192 -8.24 40.02 7.42
CA VAL A 192 -9.51 40.51 6.90
C VAL A 192 -9.75 41.91 7.46
N ASP A 193 -10.04 42.86 6.58
CA ASP A 193 -10.35 44.24 6.94
C ASP A 193 -11.84 44.35 7.32
N THR A 194 -12.13 45.08 8.39
CA THR A 194 -13.48 45.25 8.97
C THR A 194 -13.77 46.71 9.32
#